data_AF-A0A972BFL8-F1
#
_entry.id   AF-A0A972BFL8-F1
#
_cell.length_a   1.000
_cell.length_b   1.000
_cell.length_c   1.000
_cell.angle_alpha   90.00
_cell.angle_beta   90.00
_cell.angle_gamma   90.00
#
_symmetry.space_group_name_H-M   'P 1'
#
loop_
_entity.id
_entity.type
_entity.pdbx_description
1 polymer ?
#
loop_
_entity_poly.entity_id
_entity_poly.type
_entity_poly.pdbx_seq_one_letter_code
_entity_poly.pdbx_strand_id
1 'polypeptide(L)'
;MVEIMRRLGFRRADTRLSHIIIDENDKLWLIDPVNTMKKSPPYPRKLLKGLERRGLAQQFLECVRERYPESFRRWQPYLAASTAE
;
A
#
# COMPACT_ATOMS: atom_id res chain seq x y z
N MET A 1 3.96 1.26 -6.80
CA MET A 1 4.86 1.01 -5.65
C MET A 1 4.69 -0.40 -5.05
N VAL A 2 3.55 -0.75 -4.43
CA VAL A 2 3.37 -2.05 -3.72
C VAL A 2 3.72 -3.25 -4.60
N GLU A 3 3.20 -3.32 -5.82
CA GLU A 3 3.51 -4.41 -6.75
C GLU A 3 4.96 -4.43 -7.21
N ILE A 4 5.60 -3.25 -7.35
CA ILE A 4 7.02 -3.14 -7.70
C ILE A 4 7.87 -3.75 -6.58
N MET A 5 7.58 -3.43 -5.31
CA MET A 5 8.27 -4.03 -4.17
C MET A 5 8.12 -5.55 -4.14
N ARG A 6 6.91 -6.07 -4.41
CA ARG A 6 6.68 -7.52 -4.50
C ARG A 6 7.50 -8.16 -5.62
N ARG A 7 7.49 -7.55 -6.81
CA ARG A 7 8.24 -8.03 -7.99
C ARG A 7 9.75 -8.04 -7.76
N LEU A 8 10.27 -7.04 -7.03
CA LEU A 8 11.69 -6.94 -6.68
C LEU A 8 12.10 -7.85 -5.51
N GLY A 9 11.21 -8.70 -4.99
CA GLY A 9 11.53 -9.69 -3.96
C GLY A 9 11.57 -9.16 -2.53
N PHE A 10 11.05 -7.95 -2.28
CA PHE A 10 10.93 -7.45 -0.91
C PHE A 10 9.97 -8.32 -0.11
N ARG A 11 10.39 -8.79 1.08
CA ARG A 11 9.52 -9.65 1.92
C ARG A 11 8.35 -8.89 2.52
N ARG A 12 8.42 -7.56 2.56
CA ARG A 12 7.35 -6.64 2.99
C ARG A 12 7.07 -5.59 1.92
N ALA A 13 5.86 -5.57 1.38
CA ALA A 13 5.37 -4.55 0.46
C ALA A 13 4.31 -3.67 1.14
N ASP A 14 4.60 -3.25 2.38
CA ASP A 14 3.72 -2.44 3.22
C ASP A 14 4.56 -1.41 3.97
N THR A 15 4.28 -0.13 3.71
CA THR A 15 5.00 1.02 4.27
C THR A 15 4.02 2.04 4.82
N ARG A 16 4.49 2.91 5.72
CA ARG A 16 3.69 4.04 6.21
C ARG A 16 3.64 5.11 5.12
N LEU A 17 2.52 5.82 5.02
CA LEU A 17 2.38 6.95 4.11
C LEU A 17 3.47 8.03 4.35
N SER A 18 3.91 8.21 5.60
CA SER A 18 5.00 9.14 5.97
C SER A 18 6.37 8.77 5.40
N HIS A 19 6.54 7.57 4.87
CA HIS A 19 7.78 7.12 4.23
C HIS A 19 7.72 7.23 2.70
N ILE A 20 6.63 7.79 2.17
CA ILE A 20 6.45 8.07 0.76
C ILE A 20 6.61 9.57 0.58
N ILE A 21 7.59 9.97 -0.22
CA ILE A 21 7.84 11.36 -0.60
C ILE A 21 7.60 11.47 -2.10
N ILE A 22 6.91 12.51 -2.52
CA ILE A 22 6.75 12.85 -3.93
C ILE A 22 7.52 14.16 -4.12
N ASP A 23 8.46 14.19 -5.05
CA ASP A 23 9.17 15.42 -5.38
C ASP A 23 8.38 16.29 -6.38
N GLU A 24 8.90 17.46 -6.70
CA GLU A 24 8.30 18.42 -7.63
C GLU A 24 8.17 17.91 -9.07
N ASN A 25 8.82 16.80 -9.41
CA ASN A 25 8.76 16.15 -10.73
C ASN A 25 7.84 14.91 -10.71
N ASP A 26 6.93 14.82 -9.74
CA ASP A 26 6.03 13.69 -9.50
C ASP A 26 6.75 12.34 -9.26
N LYS A 27 8.05 12.38 -8.91
CA LYS A 27 8.80 11.16 -8.65
C LYS A 27 8.54 10.68 -7.23
N LEU A 28 8.14 9.42 -7.11
CA LEU A 28 7.89 8.77 -5.84
C LEU A 28 9.19 8.18 -5.26
N TRP A 29 9.58 8.70 -4.12
CA TRP A 29 10.67 8.22 -3.28
C TRP A 29 10.12 7.42 -2.11
N LEU A 30 10.68 6.23 -1.89
CA LEU A 30 10.38 5.39 -0.73
C LEU A 30 11.59 5.40 0.20
N ILE A 31 11.41 5.95 1.39
CA ILE A 31 12.46 6.00 2.41
C ILE A 31 12.25 4.91 3.48
N ASP A 32 13.31 4.58 4.21
CA ASP A 32 13.31 3.61 5.31
C ASP A 32 12.63 2.26 4.97
N PRO A 33 13.19 1.46 4.05
CA PRO A 33 12.73 0.09 3.83
C PRO A 33 13.21 -0.87 4.94
N VAL A 34 13.78 -0.41 6.05
CA VAL A 34 14.66 -1.22 6.93
C VAL A 34 13.93 -2.38 7.64
N ASN A 35 12.59 -2.39 7.68
CA ASN A 35 11.79 -3.51 8.17
C ASN A 35 11.33 -4.52 7.09
N THR A 36 12.00 -4.55 5.93
CA THR A 36 11.62 -5.36 4.75
C THR A 36 11.92 -6.86 4.84
N MET A 37 12.55 -7.33 5.93
CA MET A 37 12.79 -8.76 6.18
C MET A 37 11.65 -9.47 6.93
N LYS A 38 10.64 -8.72 7.42
CA LYS A 38 9.45 -9.29 8.05
C LYS A 38 8.41 -9.70 7.00
N LYS A 39 7.60 -10.73 7.30
CA LYS A 39 6.52 -11.21 6.41
C LYS A 39 5.59 -10.06 6.02
N SER A 40 5.34 -9.89 4.72
CA SER A 40 4.38 -8.90 4.23
C SER A 40 2.98 -9.29 4.69
N PRO A 41 2.17 -8.34 5.18
CA PRO A 41 0.74 -8.55 5.20
C PRO A 41 0.22 -8.79 3.77
N PRO A 42 -0.92 -9.47 3.62
CA PRO A 42 -1.48 -9.78 2.30
C PRO A 42 -1.93 -8.52 1.52
N TYR A 43 -2.13 -7.41 2.22
CA TYR A 43 -2.48 -6.09 1.70
C TYR A 43 -1.71 -4.98 2.44
N PRO A 44 -1.55 -3.77 1.88
CA PRO A 44 -0.74 -2.70 2.46
C PRO A 44 -1.48 -1.95 3.58
N ARG A 45 -1.68 -2.61 4.74
CA ARG A 45 -2.45 -2.10 5.89
C ARG A 45 -1.95 -0.74 6.40
N LYS A 46 -0.63 -0.54 6.50
CA LYS A 46 -0.09 0.73 7.04
C LYS A 46 -0.27 1.89 6.07
N LEU A 47 -0.18 1.61 4.77
CA LEU A 47 -0.42 2.59 3.73
C LEU A 47 -1.88 3.02 3.76
N LEU A 48 -2.80 2.06 3.70
CA LEU A 48 -4.24 2.33 3.72
C LEU A 48 -4.66 3.08 4.98
N LYS A 49 -4.21 2.67 6.18
CA LYS A 49 -4.49 3.39 7.42
C LYS A 49 -3.98 4.85 7.41
N GLY A 50 -2.88 5.11 6.71
CA GLY A 50 -2.38 6.47 6.50
C GLY A 50 -3.29 7.30 5.59
N LEU A 51 -3.83 6.68 4.54
CA LEU A 51 -4.76 7.30 3.59
C LEU A 51 -6.16 7.49 4.19
N GLU A 52 -6.64 6.55 5.01
CA GLU A 52 -7.93 6.64 5.72
C GLU A 52 -7.98 7.88 6.60
N ARG A 53 -6.93 8.12 7.39
CA ARG A 53 -6.81 9.34 8.22
C ARG A 53 -6.82 10.64 7.42
N ARG A 54 -6.60 10.58 6.11
CA ARG A 54 -6.64 11.72 5.20
C ARG A 54 -7.90 11.75 4.34
N GLY A 55 -8.83 10.80 4.51
CA GLY A 55 -10.04 10.67 3.70
C GLY A 55 -9.80 10.18 2.27
N LEU A 56 -8.61 9.67 1.95
CA LEU A 56 -8.20 9.32 0.58
C LEU A 56 -8.20 7.81 0.29
N ALA A 57 -8.52 6.98 1.28
CA ALA A 57 -8.42 5.52 1.14
C ALA A 57 -9.38 4.96 0.08
N GLN A 58 -10.61 5.47 0.00
CA GLN A 58 -11.59 5.02 -0.98
C GLN A 58 -11.13 5.34 -2.41
N GLN A 59 -10.77 6.60 -2.67
CA GLN A 59 -10.27 7.04 -3.98
C GLN A 59 -9.01 6.24 -4.40
N PHE A 60 -8.13 5.93 -3.45
CA PHE A 60 -6.97 5.08 -3.72
C PHE A 60 -7.39 3.66 -4.11
N LEU A 61 -8.33 3.05 -3.38
CA LEU A 61 -8.82 1.70 -3.68
C LEU A 61 -9.55 1.62 -5.02
N GLU A 62 -10.31 2.65 -5.39
CA GLU A 62 -10.94 2.78 -6.71
C GLU A 62 -9.89 2.80 -7.82
N CYS A 63 -8.84 3.61 -7.67
CA CYS A 63 -7.71 3.64 -8.60
C CYS A 63 -7.00 2.28 -8.71
N VAL A 64 -6.81 1.57 -7.58
CA VAL A 64 -6.22 0.22 -7.59
C VAL A 64 -7.14 -0.79 -8.28
N ARG A 65 -8.46 -0.72 -8.06
CA ARG A 65 -9.43 -1.58 -8.73
C ARG A 65 -9.39 -1.42 -10.24
N GLU A 66 -9.26 -0.19 -10.73
CA GLU A 66 -9.25 0.12 -12.15
C GLU A 66 -7.91 -0.21 -12.82
N ARG A 67 -6.79 0.13 -12.18
CA ARG A 67 -5.46 0.02 -12.78
C ARG A 67 -4.73 -1.28 -12.44
N TYR A 68 -5.08 -1.93 -11.33
CA TYR A 68 -4.45 -3.15 -10.81
C TYR A 68 -5.50 -4.14 -10.25
N PRO A 69 -6.45 -4.60 -11.08
CA PRO A 69 -7.61 -5.39 -10.63
C PRO A 69 -7.22 -6.67 -9.88
N GLU A 70 -6.15 -7.36 -10.30
CA GLU A 70 -5.64 -8.55 -9.59
C GLU A 70 -5.15 -8.23 -8.17
N SER A 71 -4.54 -7.05 -7.98
CA SER A 71 -4.12 -6.61 -6.65
C SER A 71 -5.33 -6.33 -5.77
N PHE A 72 -6.31 -5.62 -6.31
CA PHE A 72 -7.56 -5.34 -5.62
C PHE A 72 -8.28 -6.63 -5.21
N ARG A 73 -8.44 -7.60 -6.12
CA ARG A 73 -9.06 -8.90 -5.85
C ARG A 73 -8.36 -9.66 -4.72
N ARG A 74 -7.02 -9.62 -4.68
CA ARG A 74 -6.24 -10.22 -3.57
C ARG A 74 -6.46 -9.50 -2.24
N TRP A 75 -6.68 -8.19 -2.26
CA TRP A 75 -6.86 -7.41 -1.03
C TRP A 75 -8.29 -7.47 -0.51
N GLN A 76 -9.28 -7.64 -1.38
CA GLN A 76 -10.71 -7.61 -1.09
C GLN A 76 -11.13 -8.45 0.13
N PRO A 77 -10.66 -9.70 0.34
CA PRO A 77 -11.03 -10.49 1.52
C PRO A 77 -10.57 -9.86 2.85
N TYR A 78 -9.53 -9.04 2.83
CA TYR A 78 -8.92 -8.44 4.01
C TYR A 78 -9.40 -7.02 4.29
N LEU A 79 -9.97 -6.34 3.29
CA LEU A 79 -10.51 -4.98 3.43
C LEU A 79 -11.77 -4.99 4.30
N ALA A 80 -12.70 -5.93 4.04
CA ALA A 80 -13.95 -6.07 4.79
C ALA A 80 -13.74 -6.46 6.27
N ALA A 81 -12.68 -7.21 6.57
CA ALA A 81 -12.33 -7.61 7.93
C ALA A 81 -11.69 -6.49 8.76
N SER A 82 -11.20 -5.40 8.14
CA SER A 82 -10.48 -4.33 8.83
C SER A 82 -11.37 -3.21 9.38
N THR A 83 -12.64 -3.16 8.97
CA THR A 83 -13.63 -2.17 9.42
C THR A 83 -14.27 -2.52 10.77
N ALA A 84 -13.88 -3.64 11.39
CA ALA A 84 -14.48 -4.18 12.61
C ALA A 84 -13.61 -4.06 13.89
N GLU A 85 -12.50 -3.31 13.85
CA GLU A 85 -11.60 -3.07 15.01
C GLU A 85 -11.44 -1.59 15.35
#